data_AF-A0A2T3NA17-F1
#
_entry.id   AF-A0A2T3NA17-F1
#
_cell.length_a   1.000
_cell.length_b   1.000
_cell.length_c   1.000
_cell.angle_alpha   90.00
_cell.angle_beta   90.00
_cell.angle_gamma   90.00
#
_symmetry.space_group_name_H-M   'P 1'
#
loop_
_entity.id
_entity.type
_entity.pdbx_description
1 polymer ?
#
loop_
_entity_poly.entity_id
_entity_poly.type
_entity_poly.pdbx_seq_one_letter_code
_entity_poly.pdbx_strand_id
1 'polypeptide(L)' 'MVELLFLIAFAIVLFFSGISMIGMVLAVAAGFVVMAIAGMIGVMFKMLPWLILIAVVIWFYRERNAEKRHREKYFR' A
#
# COMPACT_ATOMS: atom_id res chain seq x y z
N MET A 1 6.19 10.22 -0.14
CA MET A 1 5.85 11.62 -0.49
C MET A 1 4.71 12.13 0.38
N VAL A 2 3.64 11.34 0.54
CA VAL A 2 2.50 11.67 1.42
C VAL A 2 2.93 11.74 2.89
N GLU A 3 3.96 10.99 3.28
CA GLU A 3 4.42 11.00 4.68
C GLU A 3 5.02 12.35 5.10
N LEU A 4 5.68 13.08 4.21
CA LEU A 4 6.19 14.42 4.56
C LEU A 4 5.06 15.45 4.65
N LEU A 5 4.00 15.30 3.84
CA LEU A 5 2.84 16.18 3.83
C LEU A 5 2.03 16.09 5.12
N PHE A 6 1.82 14.90 5.66
CA PHE A 6 1.13 14.77 6.95
C PHE A 6 2.02 15.25 8.10
N LEU A 7 3.34 15.05 8.07
CA LEU A 7 4.22 15.57 9.11
C LEU A 7 4.23 17.11 9.15
N ILE A 8 4.20 17.76 7.98
CA ILE A 8 4.05 19.22 7.85
C ILE A 8 2.65 19.68 8.33
N ALA A 9 1.57 19.06 7.86
CA ALA A 9 0.21 19.44 8.25
C ALA A 9 -0.01 19.26 9.76
N PHE A 10 0.51 18.17 10.33
CA PHE A 10 0.46 17.88 11.75
C PHE A 10 1.26 18.86 12.59
N ALA A 11 2.47 19.22 12.15
CA ALA A 11 3.28 20.25 12.79
C ALA A 11 2.59 21.63 12.77
N ILE A 12 1.92 21.98 11.67
CA ILE A 12 1.14 23.22 11.56
C ILE A 12 -0.02 23.22 12.55
N VAL A 13 -0.82 22.14 12.61
CA VAL A 13 -1.93 22.03 13.57
C VAL A 13 -1.44 22.15 15.01
N LEU A 14 -0.31 21.53 15.36
CA LEU A 14 0.30 21.66 16.68
C LEU A 14 0.76 23.07 17.01
N PHE A 15 1.40 23.74 16.05
CA PHE A 15 1.87 25.12 16.20
C PHE A 15 0.69 26.08 16.48
N PHE A 16 -0.43 25.90 15.78
CA PHE A 16 -1.65 26.68 16.00
C PHE A 16 -2.45 26.27 17.25
N SER A 17 -2.25 25.06 17.78
CA SER A 17 -3.00 24.58 18.96
C SER A 17 -2.54 25.19 20.30
N GLY A 18 -1.46 25.98 20.32
CA GLY A 18 -0.97 26.63 21.55
C GLY A 18 -0.52 25.63 22.63
N ILE A 19 -0.13 24.43 22.21
CA ILE A 19 0.21 23.31 23.10
C ILE A 19 1.56 23.56 23.81
N SER A 20 1.62 23.22 25.10
CA SER A 20 2.86 23.23 25.91
C SER A 20 3.95 22.35 25.28
N MET A 21 5.24 22.68 25.47
CA MET A 21 6.39 21.95 24.90
C MET A 21 6.30 20.43 25.07
N ILE A 22 5.79 19.94 26.21
CA ILE A 22 5.60 18.51 26.47
C ILE A 22 4.54 17.89 25.55
N GLY A 23 3.43 18.59 25.31
CA GLY A 23 2.38 18.13 24.41
C GLY A 23 2.87 18.10 22.96
N MET A 24 3.77 18.99 22.56
CA MET A 24 4.38 18.96 21.23
C MET A 24 5.21 17.69 21.04
N VAL A 25 6.05 17.33 22.01
CA VAL A 25 6.88 16.11 21.96
C VAL A 25 6.00 14.86 21.91
N LEU A 26 4.98 14.78 22.78
CA LEU A 26 4.05 13.64 22.80
C LEU A 26 3.25 13.52 21.51
N ALA A 27 2.81 14.64 20.95
CA ALA A 27 2.07 14.65 19.71
C ALA A 27 2.95 14.22 18.53
N VAL A 28 4.19 14.71 18.43
CA VAL A 28 5.14 14.26 17.40
C VAL A 28 5.39 12.75 17.52
N ALA A 29 5.60 12.24 18.73
CA ALA A 29 5.78 10.80 18.95
C ALA A 29 4.53 10.01 18.52
N ALA A 30 3.33 10.45 18.90
CA ALA A 30 2.07 9.82 18.51
C ALA A 30 1.85 9.87 16.98
N GLY A 31 2.12 11.01 16.35
CA GLY A 31 2.03 11.19 14.90
C GLY A 31 2.98 10.23 14.16
N PHE A 32 4.19 10.03 14.67
CA PHE A 32 5.16 9.09 14.09
C PHE A 32 4.65 7.64 14.15
N VAL A 33 4.07 7.23 15.29
CA VAL A 33 3.49 5.89 15.45
C VAL A 33 2.31 5.69 14.52
N VAL A 34 1.37 6.64 14.46
CA VAL A 34 0.21 6.58 13.58
C VAL A 34 0.65 6.48 12.11
N MET A 35 1.65 7.27 11.70
CA MET A 35 2.16 7.23 10.33
C MET A 35 2.91 5.96 9.98
N ALA A 36 3.69 5.41 10.91
CA ALA A 36 4.36 4.14 10.69
C ALA A 36 3.33 3.04 10.42
N ILE A 37 2.27 2.97 11.23
CA ILE A 37 1.19 2.00 11.06
C ILE A 37 0.41 2.25 9.78
N ALA A 38 0.02 3.50 9.50
CA ALA A 38 -0.72 3.87 8.30
C ALA A 38 0.09 3.59 7.02
N GLY A 39 1.40 3.83 7.04
CA GLY A 39 2.31 3.51 5.94
C GLY A 39 2.40 2.00 5.68
N MET A 40 2.59 1.20 6.72
CA MET A 40 2.63 -0.26 6.61
C MET A 40 1.32 -0.82 6.05
N ILE A 41 0.18 -0.36 6.57
CA ILE A 41 -1.15 -0.74 6.09
C ILE A 41 -1.34 -0.29 4.64
N GLY A 42 -0.98 0.95 4.31
CA GLY A 42 -1.08 1.50 2.95
C GLY A 42 -0.28 0.69 1.93
N VAL A 43 0.92 0.22 2.30
CA VAL A 43 1.73 -0.67 1.44
C VAL A 43 1.06 -2.04 1.29
N MET A 44 0.56 -2.65 2.37
CA MET A 44 -0.16 -3.93 2.29
C MET A 44 -1.37 -3.85 1.36
N PHE A 45 -2.22 -2.83 1.52
CA PHE A 45 -3.39 -2.64 0.66
C PHE A 45 -3.02 -2.31 -0.78
N LYS A 46 -1.90 -1.64 -1.04
CA LYS A 46 -1.44 -1.35 -2.39
C LYS A 46 -0.87 -2.58 -3.11
N MET A 47 -0.30 -3.53 -2.38
CA MET A 47 0.28 -4.75 -2.94
C MET A 47 -0.77 -5.82 -3.28
N LEU A 48 -1.89 -5.86 -2.56
CA LEU A 48 -2.99 -6.81 -2.80
C LEU A 48 -3.55 -6.77 -4.25
N PRO A 49 -3.94 -5.62 -4.81
CA PRO A 49 -4.48 -5.54 -6.17
C PRO A 49 -3.49 -6.02 -7.22
N TRP A 50 -2.19 -5.72 -7.03
CA TRP A 50 -1.13 -6.16 -7.91
C TRP A 50 -0.94 -7.67 -7.90
N LEU A 51 -1.01 -8.29 -6.72
CA LEU A 51 -0.91 -9.74 -6.57
C LEU A 51 -2.09 -10.45 -7.26
N ILE A 52 -3.30 -9.93 -7.10
CA ILE A 52 -4.50 -10.45 -7.77
C ILE A 52 -4.37 -10.30 -9.28
N LEU A 53 -3.93 -9.14 -9.78
CA LEU A 53 -3.69 -8.91 -11.21
C LEU A 53 -2.72 -9.95 -11.80
N ILE A 54 -1.58 -10.19 -11.15
CA ILE A 54 -0.60 -11.19 -11.61
C ILE A 54 -1.21 -12.59 -11.64
N ALA A 55 -1.95 -12.96 -10.60
CA ALA A 55 -2.62 -14.27 -10.54
C ALA A 55 -3.62 -14.46 -11.69
N VAL A 56 -4.43 -13.43 -12.00
CA VAL A 56 -5.38 -13.44 -13.12
C VAL A 56 -4.66 -13.60 -14.46
N VAL A 57 -3.55 -12.87 -14.68
CA VAL A 57 -2.76 -12.97 -15.91
C VAL A 57 -2.20 -14.39 -16.09
N ILE A 58 -1.61 -14.99 -15.04
CA ILE A 58 -1.09 -16.36 -15.10
C ILE A 58 -2.21 -17.35 -15.38
N TRP A 59 -3.38 -17.19 -14.76
CA TRP A 59 -4.52 -18.07 -14.98
C TRP A 59 -4.99 -18.02 -16.44
N PHE A 60 -5.10 -16.83 -17.02
CA PHE A 60 -5.49 -16.64 -18.42
C PHE A 60 -4.47 -17.23 -19.42
N TYR A 61 -3.17 -17.08 -19.14
CA TYR A 61 -2.11 -17.71 -19.94
C TYR A 61 -2.12 -19.24 -19.83
N ARG A 62 -2.40 -19.77 -18.63
CA ARG A 62 -2.47 -21.22 -18.40
C ARG A 62 -3.64 -21.85 -19.14
N GLU A 63 -4.81 -21.23 -19.11
CA GLU A 63 -6.00 -21.66 -19.86
C GLU A 63 -5.69 -21.75 -21.37
N ARG A 64 -5.12 -20.66 -21.93
CA ARG A 64 -4.74 -20.58 -23.34
C ARG A 64 -3.69 -21.61 -23.76
N ASN A 65 -2.71 -21.89 -22.90
CA ASN A 65 -1.67 -22.89 -23.21
C ASN A 65 -2.16 -24.32 -23.04
N ALA A 66 -3.10 -24.58 -22.13
CA ALA A 66 -3.75 -25.89 -22.02
C ALA A 66 -4.56 -26.22 -23.28
N GLU A 67 -5.30 -25.24 -23.82
CA GLU A 67 -6.09 -25.42 -25.04
C GLU A 67 -5.22 -25.69 -26.29
N LYS A 68 -4.09 -24.98 -26.43
CA LYS A 68 -3.13 -25.18 -27.52
C LYS A 68 -2.53 -26.59 -27.51
N ARG A 69 -2.20 -27.12 -26.32
CA ARG A 69 -1.61 -28.46 -26.18
C ARG A 69 -2.59 -29.58 -26.53
N HIS A 70 -3.90 -29.35 -26.34
CA HIS A 70 -4.93 -30.29 -26.77
C HIS A 70 -5.11 -30.30 -28.29
N ARG A 71 -5.13 -29.13 -28.95
CA ARG A 71 -5.26 -29.06 -30.42
C ARG A 71 -4.13 -29.75 -31.18
N GLU A 72 -2.89 -29.61 -30.72
CA GLU A 72 -1.73 -30.20 -31.39
C GLU A 72 -1.72 -31.73 -31.30
N LYS A 73 -2.35 -32.30 -30.26
CA LYS A 73 -2.45 -33.75 -30.05
C LYS A 73 -3.53 -34.43 -30.90
N TYR A 74 -4.48 -33.66 -31.45
CA TYR A 74 -5.53 -34.17 -32.35
C TYR A 74 -5.16 -34.05 -33.83
N PHE A 75 -4.11 -33.31 -34.17
CA PHE A 75 -3.69 -33.06 -35.55
C PHE A 75 -2.51 -33.93 -36.01
N ARG A 76 -2.12 -34.94 -35.22
CA ARG A 76 -1.04 -35.89 -35.50
C ARG A 76 -1.57 -37.31 -35.34
#